data_AF-A0A7S0B5A5-F1
#
_entry.id   AF-A0A7S0B5A5-F1
#
_cell.length_a   1.000
_cell.length_b   1.000
_cell.length_c   1.000
_cell.angle_alpha   90.00
_cell.angle_beta   90.00
_cell.angle_gamma   90.00
#
_symmetry.space_group_name_H-M   'P 1'
#
loop_
_entity.id
_entity.type
_entity.pdbx_description
1 polymer ?
#
loop_
_entity_poly.entity_id
_entity_poly.type
_entity_poly.pdbx_seq_one_letter_code
_entity_poly.pdbx_strand_id
1 'polypeptide(L)'
;DAMGEALGCGGHIGQEQLAAIEKSVQQMWHTLPKNSKGRIERRSLRYLAHRYFNQKSALMIRGFEPSRPVNASGWGSDDILSQRVPSYVEGVLQSRHAEENGFDLKDAVYMVATIEELIFDSESALLEKVYKNQRKPTDRSLTHLGLGQVLEEYMVHWMVGDDEESLSIVLANKKLLEKSIPHWPQIVAFAEGQIKAMEFQRRHAPATNTRPSHNALSPRYSFDDAHKLVGGITNSFASFWDSECASMKASLIEMDTKHTG
;
A
#
# COMPACT_ATOMS: atom_id res chain seq x y z
N ASP A 1 22.61 -10.42 11.01
CA ASP A 1 21.84 -9.16 10.87
C ASP A 1 20.42 -9.49 11.24
N ALA A 2 19.81 -8.72 12.15
CA ALA A 2 18.66 -9.19 12.93
C ALA A 2 17.45 -9.46 12.02
N MET A 3 17.21 -8.57 11.05
CA MET A 3 16.11 -8.71 10.09
C MET A 3 16.41 -9.66 8.93
N GLY A 4 17.69 -9.89 8.60
CA GLY A 4 18.08 -10.81 7.52
C GLY A 4 17.79 -12.29 7.81
N GLU A 5 17.84 -12.69 9.09
CA GLU A 5 17.41 -14.03 9.54
C GLU A 5 15.88 -14.17 9.54
N ALA A 6 15.16 -13.06 9.72
CA ALA A 6 13.70 -12.99 9.77
C ALA A 6 13.00 -13.39 8.45
N LEU A 7 13.67 -13.12 7.32
CA LEU A 7 13.12 -13.24 5.97
C LEU A 7 13.48 -14.55 5.25
N GLY A 8 14.32 -15.39 5.86
CA GLY A 8 14.87 -16.61 5.24
C GLY A 8 13.88 -17.74 4.98
N CYS A 9 12.60 -17.62 5.36
CA CYS A 9 11.62 -18.70 5.28
C CYS A 9 10.31 -18.36 4.52
N GLY A 10 10.12 -17.15 3.99
CA GLY A 10 8.77 -16.71 3.56
C GLY A 10 8.62 -15.94 2.26
N GLY A 11 9.68 -15.38 1.67
CA GLY A 11 9.57 -14.62 0.43
C GLY A 11 10.92 -14.03 0.05
N HIS A 12 11.42 -14.35 -1.14
CA HIS A 12 12.71 -13.82 -1.58
C HIS A 12 12.54 -12.37 -2.02
N ILE A 13 12.60 -11.43 -1.08
CA ILE A 13 12.78 -10.02 -1.42
C ILE A 13 14.05 -9.93 -2.28
N GLY A 14 13.87 -9.52 -3.54
CA GLY A 14 14.95 -9.51 -4.52
C GLY A 14 16.08 -8.56 -4.10
N GLN A 15 17.33 -8.92 -4.37
CA GLN A 15 18.48 -8.04 -4.10
C GLN A 15 18.34 -6.68 -4.78
N GLU A 16 17.72 -6.62 -5.95
CA GLU A 16 17.44 -5.38 -6.67
C GLU A 16 16.45 -4.48 -5.91
N GLN A 17 15.40 -5.06 -5.33
CA GLN A 17 14.43 -4.33 -4.51
C GLN A 17 15.10 -3.78 -3.24
N LEU A 18 15.89 -4.60 -2.54
CA LEU A 18 16.64 -4.15 -1.36
C LEU A 18 17.59 -3.00 -1.70
N ALA A 19 18.31 -3.09 -2.82
CA ALA A 19 19.21 -2.02 -3.26
C ALA A 19 18.46 -0.73 -3.62
N ALA A 20 17.29 -0.84 -4.25
CA ALA A 20 16.43 0.30 -4.57
C ALA A 20 15.91 0.99 -3.30
N ILE A 21 15.46 0.20 -2.32
CA ILE A 21 15.02 0.70 -1.01
C ILE A 21 16.19 1.36 -0.29
N GLU A 22 17.35 0.71 -0.20
CA GLU A 22 18.54 1.27 0.46
C GLU A 22 18.90 2.64 -0.11
N LYS A 23 18.99 2.75 -1.44
CA LYS A 23 19.26 4.01 -2.14
C LYS A 23 18.25 5.11 -1.77
N SER A 24 16.97 4.76 -1.68
CA SER A 24 15.91 5.74 -1.37
C SER A 24 15.95 6.23 0.08
N VAL A 25 16.32 5.37 1.04
CA VAL A 25 16.35 5.71 2.47
C VAL A 25 17.69 6.28 2.90
N GLN A 26 18.74 6.15 2.08
CA GLN A 26 20.11 6.50 2.42
C GLN A 26 20.28 7.95 2.89
N GLN A 27 19.70 8.92 2.18
CA GLN A 27 19.79 10.32 2.57
C GLN A 27 19.12 10.57 3.93
N MET A 28 17.96 9.95 4.14
CA MET A 28 17.24 10.05 5.41
C MET A 28 18.03 9.41 6.55
N TRP A 29 18.60 8.21 6.32
CA TRP A 29 19.47 7.50 7.25
C TRP A 29 20.62 8.38 7.76
N HIS A 30 21.30 9.11 6.88
CA HIS A 30 22.39 10.00 7.27
C HIS A 30 21.96 11.14 8.20
N THR A 31 20.70 11.58 8.14
CA THR A 31 20.17 12.65 9.00
C THR A 31 19.65 12.18 10.35
N LEU A 32 19.33 10.90 10.51
CA LEU A 32 18.77 10.38 11.77
C LEU A 32 19.80 10.39 12.90
N PRO A 33 19.37 10.67 14.15
CA PRO A 33 20.25 10.58 15.32
C PRO A 33 20.66 9.11 15.53
N LYS A 34 21.97 8.89 15.68
CA LYS A 34 22.52 7.57 16.01
C LYS A 34 22.97 7.52 17.46
N ASN A 35 22.88 6.34 18.07
CA ASN A 35 23.50 6.05 19.35
C ASN A 35 25.04 5.92 19.20
N SER A 36 25.74 5.66 20.30
CA SER A 36 27.20 5.48 20.33
C SER A 36 27.73 4.35 19.46
N LYS A 37 26.86 3.45 18.99
CA LYS A 37 27.18 2.32 18.10
C LYS A 37 26.88 2.62 16.62
N GLY A 38 26.50 3.85 16.28
CA GLY A 38 26.13 4.23 14.92
C GLY A 38 24.77 3.68 14.46
N ARG A 39 23.93 3.23 15.39
CA ARG A 39 22.62 2.61 15.15
C ARG A 39 21.49 3.57 15.53
N ILE A 40 20.32 3.41 14.93
CA ILE A 40 19.13 4.22 15.23
C ILE A 40 18.21 3.52 16.24
N GLU A 41 17.49 4.30 17.03
CA GLU A 41 16.48 3.78 17.96
C GLU A 41 15.17 3.44 17.23
N ARG A 42 14.31 2.64 17.88
CA ARG A 42 13.00 2.22 17.34
C ARG A 42 12.14 3.37 16.82
N ARG A 43 12.14 4.51 17.52
CA ARG A 43 11.40 5.72 17.07
C ARG A 43 11.89 6.27 15.74
N SER A 44 13.20 6.26 15.52
CA SER A 44 13.82 6.74 14.29
C SER A 44 13.59 5.75 13.16
N LEU A 45 13.56 4.44 13.45
CA LEU A 45 13.18 3.41 12.49
C LEU A 45 11.72 3.57 12.04
N ARG A 46 10.80 3.80 12.98
CA ARG A 46 9.39 4.12 12.68
C ARG A 46 9.26 5.33 11.78
N TYR A 47 9.91 6.43 12.18
CA TYR A 47 9.90 7.66 11.41
C TYR A 47 10.44 7.45 9.99
N LEU A 48 11.52 6.67 9.83
CA LEU A 48 12.10 6.36 8.54
C LEU A 48 11.11 5.63 7.63
N ALA A 49 10.52 4.55 8.12
CA ALA A 49 9.54 3.78 7.36
C ALA A 49 8.30 4.63 7.04
N HIS A 50 7.75 5.37 8.01
CA HIS A 50 6.65 6.30 7.78
C HIS A 50 6.97 7.29 6.66
N ARG A 51 8.13 7.94 6.73
CA ARG A 51 8.52 8.94 5.73
C ARG A 51 8.76 8.31 4.36
N TYR A 52 9.32 7.10 4.29
CA TYR A 52 9.47 6.37 3.04
C TYR A 52 8.12 6.14 2.35
N PHE A 53 7.14 5.54 3.04
CA PHE A 53 5.82 5.26 2.46
C PHE A 53 5.02 6.53 2.16
N ASN A 54 5.14 7.55 3.02
CA ASN A 54 4.50 8.83 2.77
C ASN A 54 5.07 9.53 1.52
N GLN A 55 6.39 9.45 1.29
CA GLN A 55 7.02 10.06 0.11
C GLN A 55 6.78 9.27 -1.18
N LYS A 56 6.75 7.94 -1.10
CA LYS A 56 6.63 7.07 -2.27
C LYS A 56 5.18 6.90 -2.74
N SER A 57 4.25 6.73 -1.80
CA SER A 57 2.87 6.32 -2.10
C SER A 57 1.84 7.12 -1.32
N ALA A 58 2.27 8.09 -0.49
CA ALA A 58 1.43 8.82 0.47
C ALA A 58 0.55 7.91 1.34
N LEU A 59 1.05 6.70 1.59
CA LEU A 59 0.45 5.77 2.53
C LEU A 59 0.92 6.09 3.94
N MET A 60 -0.04 6.05 4.86
CA MET A 60 0.19 6.15 6.30
C MET A 60 0.12 4.74 6.90
N ILE A 61 1.26 4.28 7.41
CA ILE A 61 1.36 2.95 8.02
C ILE A 61 0.89 3.03 9.48
N ARG A 62 -0.20 2.32 9.79
CA ARG A 62 -0.77 2.29 11.15
C ARG A 62 0.25 1.80 12.18
N GLY A 63 0.51 2.60 13.20
CA GLY A 63 1.49 2.33 14.27
C GLY A 63 2.87 2.99 14.06
N PHE A 64 3.07 3.66 12.93
CA PHE A 64 4.33 4.36 12.57
C PHE A 64 4.19 5.89 12.59
N GLU A 65 3.05 6.41 13.04
CA GLU A 65 2.73 7.82 13.01
C GLU A 65 3.66 8.68 13.87
N PRO A 66 4.07 9.87 13.41
CA PRO A 66 4.87 10.80 14.22
C PRO A 66 4.15 11.30 15.47
N SER A 67 2.81 11.30 15.47
CA SER A 67 1.96 11.80 16.56
C SER A 67 1.84 10.83 17.75
N ARG A 68 2.48 9.66 17.69
CA ARG A 68 2.41 8.67 18.78
C ARG A 68 3.01 9.24 20.08
N PRO A 69 2.39 9.01 21.25
CA PRO A 69 2.94 9.46 22.53
C PRO A 69 4.37 8.93 22.72
N VAL A 70 5.27 9.78 23.22
CA VAL A 70 6.70 9.46 23.41
C VAL A 70 6.92 8.23 24.30
N ASN A 71 5.96 7.95 25.19
CA ASN A 71 5.99 6.82 26.13
C ASN A 71 5.51 5.49 25.51
N ALA A 72 5.00 5.50 24.27
CA ALA A 72 4.64 4.29 23.53
C ALA A 72 5.90 3.66 22.91
N SER A 73 6.60 2.88 23.73
CA SER A 73 7.83 2.16 23.37
C SER A 73 7.57 0.86 22.58
N GLY A 74 6.36 0.31 22.64
CA GLY A 74 5.97 -0.94 21.99
C GLY A 74 5.26 -0.77 20.65
N TRP A 75 5.23 -1.85 19.87
CA TRP A 75 4.25 -2.05 18.81
C TRP A 75 2.96 -2.50 19.49
N GLY A 76 1.90 -1.68 19.45
CA GLY A 76 0.64 -1.95 20.14
C GLY A 76 -0.16 -3.06 19.42
N SER A 77 -1.15 -3.67 20.08
CA SER A 77 -2.02 -4.70 19.48
C SER A 77 -2.72 -4.25 18.19
N ASP A 78 -2.92 -2.95 18.05
CA ASP A 78 -3.62 -2.33 16.92
C ASP A 78 -2.68 -1.88 15.80
N ASP A 79 -1.36 -2.05 15.97
CA ASP A 79 -0.37 -1.70 14.95
C ASP A 79 -0.38 -2.75 13.84
N ILE A 80 -0.14 -2.31 12.60
CA ILE A 80 -0.12 -3.21 11.44
C ILE A 80 0.88 -4.36 11.62
N LEU A 81 1.96 -4.11 12.37
CA LEU A 81 2.95 -5.15 12.64
C LEU A 81 2.40 -6.28 13.49
N SER A 82 1.65 -5.94 14.53
CA SER A 82 1.06 -6.91 15.46
C SER A 82 -0.07 -7.71 14.81
N GLN A 83 -0.70 -7.16 13.76
CA GLN A 83 -1.83 -7.80 13.08
C GLN A 83 -1.44 -8.65 11.88
N ARG A 84 -0.38 -8.26 11.14
CA ARG A 84 -0.10 -8.82 9.81
C ARG A 84 1.33 -9.27 9.58
N VAL A 85 2.28 -8.89 10.43
CA VAL A 85 3.65 -9.37 10.29
C VAL A 85 3.77 -10.75 10.94
N PRO A 86 4.53 -11.70 10.38
CA PRO A 86 4.89 -12.92 11.09
C PRO A 86 5.42 -12.60 12.49
N SER A 87 4.92 -13.29 13.51
CA SER A 87 5.34 -13.14 14.92
C SER A 87 6.85 -13.22 15.12
N TYR A 88 7.56 -13.84 14.18
CA TYR A 88 9.01 -13.89 14.14
C TYR A 88 9.69 -12.53 13.89
N VAL A 89 9.20 -11.71 12.94
CA VAL A 89 9.78 -10.37 12.67
C VAL A 89 9.43 -9.41 13.80
N GLU A 90 8.23 -9.53 14.38
CA GLU A 90 7.90 -8.81 15.61
C GLU A 90 8.87 -9.19 16.74
N GLY A 91 9.16 -10.48 16.92
CA GLY A 91 10.13 -10.97 17.89
C GLY A 91 11.56 -10.46 17.66
N VAL A 92 11.95 -10.21 16.41
CA VAL A 92 13.25 -9.61 16.06
C VAL A 92 13.27 -8.12 16.39
N LEU A 93 12.23 -7.38 16.01
CA LEU A 93 12.09 -5.94 16.27
C LEU A 93 11.89 -5.59 17.75
N GLN A 94 11.34 -6.54 18.50
CA GLN A 94 11.14 -6.48 19.95
C GLN A 94 12.22 -7.24 20.73
N SER A 95 13.24 -7.76 20.05
CA SER A 95 14.32 -8.47 20.74
C SER A 95 15.05 -7.55 21.70
N ARG A 96 15.47 -8.10 22.84
CA ARG A 96 16.32 -7.39 23.80
C ARG A 96 17.58 -6.81 23.15
N HIS A 97 18.12 -7.50 22.14
CA HIS A 97 19.23 -7.00 21.35
C HIS A 97 18.88 -5.71 20.60
N ALA A 98 17.73 -5.65 19.92
CA ALA A 98 17.26 -4.47 19.22
C ALA A 98 17.00 -3.30 20.19
N GLU A 99 16.50 -3.58 21.39
CA GLU A 99 16.28 -2.56 22.43
C GLU A 99 17.58 -1.99 22.98
N GLU A 100 18.59 -2.82 23.24
CA GLU A 100 19.86 -2.39 23.83
C GLU A 100 20.87 -1.83 22.80
N ASN A 101 20.77 -2.26 21.53
CA ASN A 101 21.76 -1.92 20.50
C ASN A 101 21.23 -1.00 19.40
N GLY A 102 19.91 -0.97 19.18
CA GLY A 102 19.29 -0.27 18.06
C GLY A 102 19.47 -0.99 16.72
N PHE A 103 19.02 -0.33 15.67
CA PHE A 103 18.92 -0.86 14.30
C PHE A 103 19.99 -0.25 13.41
N ASP A 104 20.56 -1.02 12.50
CA ASP A 104 21.43 -0.50 11.44
C ASP A 104 20.66 -0.22 10.14
N LEU A 105 21.37 0.22 9.09
CA LEU A 105 20.74 0.58 7.81
C LEU A 105 20.06 -0.63 7.18
N LYS A 106 20.65 -1.81 7.31
CA LYS A 106 20.16 -3.03 6.69
C LYS A 106 18.88 -3.49 7.38
N ASP A 107 18.82 -3.39 8.71
CA ASP A 107 17.58 -3.56 9.47
C ASP A 107 16.46 -2.62 8.96
N ALA A 108 16.79 -1.36 8.67
CA ALA A 108 15.82 -0.39 8.16
C ALA A 108 15.32 -0.70 6.75
N VAL A 109 16.21 -1.14 5.86
CA VAL A 109 15.88 -1.58 4.51
C VAL A 109 14.95 -2.79 4.55
N TYR A 110 15.25 -3.78 5.39
CA TYR A 110 14.39 -4.94 5.54
C TYR A 110 13.04 -4.60 6.14
N MET A 111 12.97 -3.71 7.13
CA MET A 111 11.68 -3.24 7.67
C MET A 111 10.79 -2.66 6.57
N VAL A 112 11.34 -1.79 5.72
CA VAL A 112 10.60 -1.21 4.60
C VAL A 112 10.18 -2.29 3.60
N ALA A 113 11.09 -3.19 3.24
CA ALA A 113 10.79 -4.27 2.30
C ALA A 113 9.69 -5.22 2.81
N THR A 114 9.71 -5.57 4.09
CA THR A 114 8.66 -6.37 4.73
C THR A 114 7.30 -5.68 4.65
N ILE A 115 7.24 -4.37 4.89
CA ILE A 115 5.98 -3.63 4.80
C ILE A 115 5.50 -3.54 3.34
N GLU A 116 6.41 -3.38 2.37
CA GLU A 116 6.05 -3.45 0.94
C GLU A 116 5.43 -4.80 0.58
N GLU A 117 6.01 -5.90 1.06
CA GLU A 117 5.47 -7.24 0.85
C GLU A 117 4.09 -7.40 1.48
N LEU A 118 3.89 -6.89 2.70
CA LEU A 118 2.58 -6.95 3.37
C LEU A 118 1.50 -6.13 2.66
N ILE A 119 1.88 -5.01 2.04
CA ILE A 119 0.97 -4.24 1.19
C ILE A 119 0.60 -5.07 -0.05
N PHE A 120 1.59 -5.65 -0.72
CA PHE A 120 1.39 -6.50 -1.89
C PHE A 120 0.47 -7.70 -1.58
N ASP A 121 0.73 -8.42 -0.48
CA ASP A 121 -0.08 -9.55 -0.04
C ASP A 121 -1.52 -9.13 0.28
N SER A 122 -1.69 -7.95 0.92
CA SER A 122 -3.01 -7.40 1.21
C SER A 122 -3.78 -7.05 -0.07
N GLU A 123 -3.11 -6.49 -1.07
CA GLU A 123 -3.69 -6.19 -2.38
C GLU A 123 -4.12 -7.48 -3.09
N SER A 124 -3.25 -8.49 -3.09
CA SER A 124 -3.53 -9.84 -3.62
C SER A 124 -4.76 -10.46 -2.97
N ALA A 125 -4.79 -10.53 -1.63
CA ALA A 125 -5.88 -11.16 -0.90
C ALA A 125 -7.22 -10.46 -1.14
N LEU A 126 -7.22 -9.12 -1.19
CA LEU A 126 -8.43 -8.36 -1.49
C LEU A 126 -8.88 -8.60 -2.94
N LEU A 127 -7.95 -8.63 -3.89
CA LEU A 127 -8.26 -8.88 -5.29
C LEU A 127 -8.86 -10.28 -5.48
N GLU A 128 -8.30 -11.31 -4.84
CA GLU A 128 -8.86 -12.66 -4.86
C GLU A 128 -10.28 -12.71 -4.29
N LYS A 129 -10.55 -11.99 -3.19
CA LYS A 129 -11.89 -11.86 -2.60
C LYS A 129 -12.88 -11.29 -3.62
N VAL A 130 -12.52 -10.22 -4.31
CA VAL A 130 -13.38 -9.59 -5.34
C VAL A 130 -13.64 -10.51 -6.53
N TYR A 131 -12.60 -11.19 -7.03
CA TYR A 131 -12.78 -12.19 -8.10
C TYR A 131 -13.75 -13.29 -7.68
N LYS A 132 -13.62 -13.80 -6.45
CA LYS A 132 -14.51 -14.81 -5.89
C LYS A 132 -15.96 -14.30 -5.77
N ASN A 133 -16.16 -13.10 -5.24
CA ASN A 133 -17.48 -12.48 -5.09
C ASN A 133 -18.20 -12.34 -6.44
N GLN A 134 -17.48 -11.89 -7.47
CA GLN A 134 -18.01 -11.74 -8.83
C GLN A 134 -18.04 -13.04 -9.63
N ARG A 135 -17.62 -14.17 -9.04
CA ARG A 135 -17.50 -15.50 -9.68
C ARG A 135 -16.64 -15.46 -10.95
N LYS A 136 -15.58 -14.66 -10.93
CA LYS A 136 -14.62 -14.51 -12.02
C LYS A 136 -13.40 -15.42 -11.81
N PRO A 137 -12.90 -16.07 -12.87
CA PRO A 137 -11.72 -16.92 -12.79
C PRO A 137 -10.44 -16.08 -12.61
N THR A 138 -9.51 -16.55 -11.79
CA THR A 138 -8.15 -15.98 -11.66
C THR A 138 -7.17 -16.60 -12.68
N ASP A 139 -7.48 -17.79 -13.19
CA ASP A 139 -6.66 -18.54 -14.17
C ASP A 139 -6.96 -18.16 -15.63
N ARG A 140 -7.98 -17.32 -15.87
CA ARG A 140 -8.38 -16.88 -17.22
C ARG A 140 -8.46 -15.37 -17.31
N SER A 141 -8.16 -14.85 -18.50
CA SER A 141 -8.16 -13.42 -18.74
C SER A 141 -9.57 -12.81 -18.82
N LEU A 142 -9.75 -11.64 -18.22
CA LEU A 142 -10.95 -10.82 -18.30
C LEU A 142 -10.96 -9.92 -19.55
N THR A 143 -12.16 -9.48 -19.94
CA THR A 143 -12.34 -8.36 -20.88
C THR A 143 -12.10 -7.03 -20.17
N HIS A 144 -11.96 -5.95 -20.92
CA HIS A 144 -11.92 -4.58 -20.38
C HIS A 144 -13.09 -4.30 -19.41
N LEU A 145 -14.32 -4.58 -19.84
CA LEU A 145 -15.51 -4.41 -18.97
C LEU A 145 -15.44 -5.30 -17.73
N GLY A 146 -14.98 -6.54 -17.89
CA GLY A 146 -14.84 -7.48 -16.78
C GLY A 146 -13.82 -7.00 -15.74
N LEU A 147 -12.71 -6.44 -16.19
CA LEU A 147 -11.68 -5.85 -15.32
C LEU A 147 -12.19 -4.57 -14.64
N GLY A 148 -12.88 -3.69 -15.37
CA GLY A 148 -13.47 -2.47 -14.81
C GLY A 148 -14.44 -2.76 -13.65
N GLN A 149 -15.28 -3.80 -13.80
CA GLN A 149 -16.15 -4.26 -12.71
C GLN A 149 -15.38 -4.78 -11.49
N VAL A 150 -14.26 -5.49 -11.71
CA VAL A 150 -13.41 -5.97 -10.61
C VAL A 150 -12.78 -4.78 -9.89
N LEU A 151 -12.23 -3.81 -10.63
CA LEU A 151 -11.64 -2.62 -10.02
C LEU A 151 -12.68 -1.76 -9.30
N GLU A 152 -13.91 -1.65 -9.82
CA GLU A 152 -14.99 -0.91 -9.16
C GLU A 152 -15.30 -1.50 -7.77
N GLU A 153 -15.53 -2.81 -7.65
CA GLU A 153 -15.77 -3.46 -6.35
C GLU A 153 -14.51 -3.44 -5.46
N TYR A 154 -13.33 -3.64 -6.04
CA TYR A 154 -12.06 -3.51 -5.30
C TYR A 154 -11.92 -2.14 -4.64
N MET A 155 -12.22 -1.06 -5.36
CA MET A 155 -12.16 0.30 -4.81
C MET A 155 -13.17 0.50 -3.68
N VAL A 156 -14.36 -0.11 -3.74
CA VAL A 156 -15.33 -0.05 -2.63
C VAL A 156 -14.73 -0.70 -1.38
N HIS A 157 -14.21 -1.93 -1.51
CA HIS A 157 -13.59 -2.62 -0.38
C HIS A 157 -12.37 -1.88 0.17
N TRP A 158 -11.51 -1.35 -0.72
CA TRP A 158 -10.31 -0.64 -0.33
C TRP A 158 -10.62 0.65 0.44
N MET A 159 -11.69 1.37 0.09
CA MET A 159 -12.07 2.62 0.76
C MET A 159 -12.90 2.42 2.03
N VAL A 160 -13.80 1.43 2.05
CA VAL A 160 -14.68 1.18 3.21
C VAL A 160 -13.97 0.34 4.28
N GLY A 161 -12.99 -0.48 3.89
CA GLY A 161 -12.26 -1.38 4.79
C GLY A 161 -13.05 -2.65 5.10
N ASP A 162 -12.94 -3.13 6.34
CA ASP A 162 -13.43 -4.46 6.76
C ASP A 162 -14.85 -4.47 7.34
N ASP A 163 -15.62 -3.37 7.20
CA ASP A 163 -17.01 -3.31 7.64
C ASP A 163 -17.93 -4.03 6.64
N GLU A 164 -18.07 -5.35 6.82
CA GLU A 164 -18.88 -6.22 5.96
C GLU A 164 -20.35 -5.80 5.87
N GLU A 165 -20.91 -5.22 6.95
CA GLU A 165 -22.29 -4.73 6.94
C GLU A 165 -22.41 -3.54 6.00
N SER A 166 -21.57 -2.51 6.19
CA SER A 166 -21.53 -1.34 5.30
C SER A 166 -21.24 -1.73 3.85
N LEU A 167 -20.30 -2.65 3.61
CA LEU A 167 -19.95 -3.15 2.29
C LEU A 167 -21.16 -3.79 1.60
N SER A 168 -21.90 -4.66 2.29
CA SER A 168 -23.04 -5.36 1.71
C SER A 168 -24.15 -4.39 1.27
N ILE A 169 -24.41 -3.35 2.07
CA ILE A 169 -25.44 -2.34 1.78
C ILE A 169 -25.01 -1.46 0.61
N VAL A 170 -23.75 -1.01 0.60
CA VAL A 170 -23.20 -0.11 -0.41
C VAL A 170 -23.09 -0.81 -1.78
N LEU A 171 -22.60 -2.06 -1.81
CA LEU A 171 -22.49 -2.84 -3.04
C LEU A 171 -23.86 -3.22 -3.64
N ALA A 172 -24.87 -3.42 -2.80
CA ALA A 172 -26.23 -3.70 -3.26
C ALA A 172 -26.95 -2.48 -3.86
N ASN A 173 -26.51 -1.25 -3.55
CA ASN A 173 -27.18 -0.03 -3.97
C ASN A 173 -26.21 1.07 -4.41
N LYS A 174 -25.98 1.18 -5.72
CA LYS A 174 -25.13 2.23 -6.32
C LYS A 174 -25.53 3.66 -5.93
N LYS A 175 -26.81 3.94 -5.71
CA LYS A 175 -27.25 5.28 -5.27
C LYS A 175 -26.82 5.58 -3.83
N LEU A 176 -26.71 4.56 -2.99
CA LEU A 176 -26.19 4.74 -1.64
C LEU A 176 -24.67 4.92 -1.66
N LEU A 177 -23.98 4.17 -2.52
CA LEU A 177 -22.54 4.35 -2.75
C LEU A 177 -22.20 5.79 -3.14
N GLU A 178 -22.92 6.38 -4.10
CA GLU A 178 -22.71 7.78 -4.49
C GLU A 178 -23.06 8.79 -3.40
N LYS A 179 -23.98 8.44 -2.48
CA LYS A 179 -24.28 9.29 -1.31
C LYS A 179 -23.20 9.20 -0.24
N SER A 180 -22.68 8.01 0.01
CA SER A 180 -21.63 7.77 1.02
C SER A 180 -20.25 8.21 0.52
N ILE A 181 -20.02 8.14 -0.80
CA ILE A 181 -18.78 8.54 -1.46
C ILE A 181 -19.16 9.50 -2.62
N PRO A 182 -19.32 10.81 -2.33
CA PRO A 182 -19.78 11.80 -3.32
C PRO A 182 -18.93 11.88 -4.60
N HIS A 183 -17.65 11.54 -4.53
CA HIS A 183 -16.72 11.57 -5.67
C HIS A 183 -16.54 10.17 -6.32
N TRP A 184 -17.48 9.25 -6.12
CA TRP A 184 -17.43 7.90 -6.69
C TRP A 184 -17.24 7.88 -8.22
N PRO A 185 -17.93 8.72 -9.03
CA PRO A 185 -17.70 8.74 -10.47
C PRO A 185 -16.25 9.08 -10.86
N GLN A 186 -15.60 9.98 -10.12
CA GLN A 186 -14.20 10.35 -10.34
C GLN A 186 -13.27 9.20 -9.97
N ILE A 187 -13.56 8.45 -8.91
CA ILE A 187 -12.80 7.26 -8.50
C ILE A 187 -12.87 6.17 -9.57
N VAL A 188 -14.06 5.90 -10.09
CA VAL A 188 -14.25 4.95 -11.20
C VAL A 188 -13.52 5.42 -12.45
N ALA A 189 -13.59 6.71 -12.77
CA ALA A 189 -12.86 7.29 -13.91
C ALA A 189 -11.33 7.20 -13.73
N PHE A 190 -10.83 7.35 -12.50
CA PHE A 190 -9.42 7.16 -12.17
C PHE A 190 -8.99 5.70 -12.39
N ALA A 191 -9.74 4.73 -11.86
CA ALA A 191 -9.45 3.30 -12.07
C ALA A 191 -9.47 2.92 -13.56
N GLU A 192 -10.46 3.42 -14.31
CA GLU A 192 -10.54 3.29 -15.76
C GLU A 192 -9.33 3.93 -16.48
N GLY A 193 -8.85 5.07 -15.97
CA GLY A 193 -7.62 5.72 -16.45
C GLY A 193 -6.39 4.83 -16.30
N GLN A 194 -6.27 4.08 -15.20
CA GLN A 194 -5.17 3.13 -14.97
C GLN A 194 -5.19 1.98 -15.99
N ILE A 195 -6.38 1.44 -16.32
CA ILE A 195 -6.52 0.43 -17.37
C ILE A 195 -6.00 0.98 -18.70
N LYS A 196 -6.43 2.19 -19.08
CA LYS A 196 -6.00 2.85 -20.33
C LYS A 196 -4.51 3.16 -20.37
N ALA A 197 -3.92 3.56 -19.24
CA ALA A 197 -2.49 3.79 -19.12
C ALA A 197 -1.71 2.48 -19.36
N MET A 198 -2.16 1.36 -18.80
CA MET A 198 -1.58 0.04 -19.08
C MET A 198 -1.72 -0.36 -20.56
N GLU A 199 -2.88 -0.15 -21.18
CA GLU A 199 -3.06 -0.41 -22.62
C GLU A 199 -2.09 0.41 -23.47
N PHE A 200 -1.93 1.68 -23.14
CA PHE A 200 -1.00 2.56 -23.83
C PHE A 200 0.44 2.04 -23.70
N GLN A 201 0.88 1.70 -22.48
CA GLN A 201 2.21 1.11 -22.24
C GLN A 201 2.43 -0.18 -23.06
N ARG A 202 1.42 -1.08 -23.13
CA ARG A 202 1.49 -2.31 -23.92
C ARG A 202 1.65 -2.05 -25.42
N ARG A 203 0.97 -1.03 -25.96
CA ARG A 203 1.08 -0.65 -27.38
C ARG A 203 2.44 -0.06 -27.73
N HIS A 204 3.09 0.59 -26.77
CA HIS A 204 4.39 1.24 -26.95
C HIS A 204 5.59 0.38 -26.51
N ALA A 205 5.34 -0.78 -25.90
CA ALA A 205 6.41 -1.70 -25.53
C ALA A 205 7.11 -2.25 -26.79
N PRO A 206 8.45 -2.30 -26.83
CA PRO A 206 9.18 -2.90 -27.94
C PRO A 206 8.74 -4.36 -28.12
N ALA A 207 8.55 -4.79 -29.37
CA ALA A 207 8.07 -6.12 -29.69
C ALA A 207 9.03 -7.20 -29.14
N THR A 208 8.74 -7.73 -27.96
CA THR A 208 9.41 -8.91 -27.44
C THR A 208 8.92 -10.13 -28.23
N ASN A 209 9.81 -11.11 -28.45
CA ASN A 209 9.59 -12.27 -29.33
C ASN A 209 8.40 -13.17 -28.96
N THR A 210 7.74 -12.92 -27.83
CA THR A 210 6.47 -13.53 -27.45
C THR A 210 5.36 -12.58 -27.84
N ARG A 211 4.82 -12.67 -29.06
CA ARG A 211 3.52 -12.06 -29.37
C ARG A 211 2.50 -12.71 -28.44
N PRO A 212 1.92 -12.01 -27.46
CA PRO A 212 0.74 -12.54 -26.80
C PRO A 212 -0.33 -12.61 -27.90
N SER A 213 -1.00 -13.75 -28.03
CA SER A 213 -2.15 -13.92 -28.91
C SER A 213 -3.35 -13.10 -28.41
N HIS A 214 -3.17 -11.79 -28.26
CA HIS A 214 -4.20 -10.84 -27.87
C HIS A 214 -4.48 -9.97 -29.08
N ASN A 215 -5.68 -10.09 -29.62
CA ASN A 215 -6.19 -9.16 -30.62
C ASN A 215 -6.08 -7.74 -30.05
N ALA A 216 -5.30 -6.87 -30.70
CA ALA A 216 -5.18 -5.47 -30.32
C ALA A 216 -6.54 -4.73 -30.27
N LEU A 217 -7.56 -5.29 -30.92
CA LEU A 217 -8.93 -4.82 -30.96
C LEU A 217 -9.79 -5.25 -29.75
N SER A 218 -9.34 -6.24 -28.98
CA SER A 218 -10.05 -6.76 -27.80
C SER A 218 -9.06 -7.12 -26.70
N PRO A 219 -8.54 -6.12 -25.95
CA PRO A 219 -7.55 -6.36 -24.91
C PRO A 219 -8.09 -7.32 -23.85
N ARG A 220 -7.18 -8.16 -23.36
CA ARG A 220 -7.42 -9.15 -22.32
C ARG A 220 -6.48 -8.91 -21.16
N TYR A 221 -6.96 -9.23 -19.97
CA TYR A 221 -6.29 -8.91 -18.71
C TYR A 221 -6.23 -10.14 -17.84
N SER A 222 -5.01 -10.59 -17.52
CA SER A 222 -4.77 -11.66 -16.55
C SER A 222 -4.99 -11.16 -15.11
N PHE A 223 -4.97 -12.09 -14.15
CA PHE A 223 -4.97 -11.74 -12.74
C PHE A 223 -3.74 -10.89 -12.37
N ASP A 224 -2.57 -11.21 -12.91
CA ASP A 224 -1.33 -10.44 -12.73
C ASP A 224 -1.46 -9.00 -13.26
N ASP A 225 -2.20 -8.79 -14.35
CA ASP A 225 -2.50 -7.44 -14.84
C ASP A 225 -3.40 -6.66 -13.87
N ALA A 226 -4.43 -7.31 -13.34
CA ALA A 226 -5.28 -6.71 -12.32
C ALA A 226 -4.47 -6.38 -11.06
N HIS A 227 -3.55 -7.25 -10.64
CA HIS A 227 -2.66 -7.01 -9.51
C HIS A 227 -1.75 -5.80 -9.75
N LYS A 228 -1.14 -5.68 -10.94
CA LYS A 228 -0.34 -4.50 -11.30
C LYS A 228 -1.15 -3.20 -11.28
N LEU A 229 -2.41 -3.26 -11.69
CA LEU A 229 -3.31 -2.10 -11.66
C LEU A 229 -3.62 -1.66 -10.24
N VAL A 230 -3.94 -2.59 -9.32
CA VAL A 230 -4.24 -2.22 -7.93
C VAL A 230 -2.99 -1.68 -7.22
N GLY A 231 -1.80 -2.25 -7.47
CA GLY A 231 -0.56 -1.65 -6.96
C GLY A 231 -0.28 -0.26 -7.55
N GLY A 232 -0.61 -0.04 -8.83
CA GLY A 232 -0.54 1.30 -9.46
C GLY A 232 -1.53 2.30 -8.84
N ILE A 233 -2.74 1.84 -8.51
CA ILE A 233 -3.75 2.61 -7.78
C ILE A 233 -3.19 3.01 -6.40
N THR A 234 -2.73 2.05 -5.60
CA THR A 234 -2.17 2.30 -4.25
C THR A 234 -1.08 3.37 -4.28
N ASN A 235 -0.20 3.34 -5.28
CA ASN A 235 0.91 4.28 -5.40
C ASN A 235 0.52 5.69 -5.88
N SER A 236 -0.59 5.84 -6.60
CA SER A 236 -0.95 7.11 -7.26
C SER A 236 -2.24 7.74 -6.74
N PHE A 237 -3.06 7.01 -5.98
CA PHE A 237 -4.38 7.47 -5.53
C PHE A 237 -4.28 8.76 -4.70
N ALA A 238 -3.30 8.86 -3.81
CA ALA A 238 -3.13 10.06 -2.99
C ALA A 238 -2.89 11.33 -3.82
N SER A 239 -2.10 11.24 -4.90
CA SER A 239 -1.89 12.38 -5.80
C SER A 239 -3.15 12.77 -6.56
N PHE A 240 -3.99 11.78 -6.89
CA PHE A 240 -5.31 12.01 -7.47
C PHE A 240 -6.28 12.68 -6.48
N TRP A 241 -6.19 12.32 -5.19
CA TRP A 241 -7.10 12.79 -4.15
C TRP A 241 -6.66 14.09 -3.46
N ASP A 242 -5.46 14.60 -3.75
CA ASP A 242 -4.88 15.77 -3.07
C ASP A 242 -5.77 17.01 -3.12
N SER A 243 -6.41 17.28 -4.26
CA SER A 243 -7.35 18.40 -4.40
C SER A 243 -8.59 18.25 -3.49
N GLU A 244 -9.09 17.03 -3.33
CA GLU A 244 -10.23 16.75 -2.45
C GLU A 244 -9.81 16.85 -0.98
N CYS A 245 -8.61 16.38 -0.62
CA CYS A 245 -8.02 16.60 0.69
C CYS A 245 -7.91 18.09 1.03
N ALA A 246 -7.45 18.92 0.09
CA ALA A 246 -7.35 20.37 0.28
C ALA A 246 -8.74 21.02 0.47
N SER A 247 -9.75 20.58 -0.29
CA SER A 247 -11.13 21.04 -0.15
C SER A 247 -11.71 20.70 1.22
N MET A 248 -11.61 19.43 1.65
CA MET A 248 -12.09 18.98 2.97
C MET A 248 -11.40 19.74 4.10
N LYS A 249 -10.09 19.94 4.00
CA LYS A 249 -9.33 20.75 4.96
C LYS A 249 -9.83 22.19 5.01
N ALA A 250 -10.11 22.81 3.87
CA ALA A 250 -10.63 24.18 3.82
C ALA A 250 -11.99 24.28 4.53
N SER A 251 -12.89 23.31 4.30
CA SER A 251 -14.18 23.25 5.00
C SER A 251 -14.03 23.05 6.51
N LEU A 252 -13.10 22.20 6.96
CA LEU A 252 -12.81 22.02 8.39
C LEU A 252 -12.28 23.30 9.04
N ILE A 253 -11.39 24.03 8.34
CA ILE A 253 -10.87 25.33 8.81
C ILE A 253 -11.98 26.37 8.90
N GLU A 254 -12.89 26.42 7.92
CA GLU A 254 -14.04 27.32 7.95
C GLU A 254 -14.96 27.05 9.15
N MET A 255 -15.10 25.77 9.53
CA MET A 255 -15.87 25.37 10.70
C MET A 255 -15.15 25.64 12.04
N ASP A 256 -13.80 25.69 12.07
CA ASP A 256 -13.02 26.06 13.25
C ASP A 256 -12.99 27.58 13.49
N THR A 257 -14.18 28.14 13.74
CA THR A 257 -14.37 29.56 14.06
C THR A 257 -13.56 30.04 15.27
N LYS A 258 -13.13 29.12 16.15
CA LYS A 258 -12.41 29.41 17.39
C LYS A 258 -10.89 29.20 17.29
N HIS A 259 -10.39 28.73 16.15
CA HIS A 259 -8.97 28.49 15.90
C HIS A 259 -8.32 27.59 16.96
N THR A 260 -9.07 26.63 17.48
CA THR A 260 -8.58 25.77 18.56
C THR A 260 -7.69 24.63 18.06
N GLY A 261 -7.67 24.40 16.74
CA GLY A 261 -6.89 23.33 16.11
C GLY A 261 -7.57 21.96 16.21
#